data_AF-A0A662HJ81-F1
#
_entry.id   AF-A0A662HJ81-F1
#
_cell.length_a   1.000
_cell.length_b   1.000
_cell.length_c   1.000
_cell.angle_alpha   90.00
_cell.angle_beta   90.00
_cell.angle_gamma   90.00
#
_symmetry.space_group_name_H-M   'P 1'
#
loop_
_entity.id
_entity.type
_entity.pdbx_description
1 polymer ?
#
loop_
_entity_poly.entity_id
_entity_poly.type
_entity_poly.pdbx_seq_one_letter_code
_entity_poly.pdbx_strand_id
1 'polypeptide(L)'
;MRHEVTYFEKIFGNRVSVKVLQLLVEKKGRFFSVREIARRLKVSESSVARVLNTLTMHGIVECVAVSSAKARKVYRLRDGPLAKKLRELHEALQTHFERLESSGDL
;
A
#
# COMPACT_ATOMS: atom_id res chain seq x y z
N MET A 1 -21.59 -17.33 -9.87
CA MET A 1 -21.70 -15.86 -10.01
C MET A 1 -20.32 -15.26 -9.82
N ARG A 2 -19.82 -14.44 -10.76
CA ARG A 2 -18.61 -13.65 -10.51
C ARG A 2 -19.02 -12.57 -9.51
N HIS A 3 -18.53 -12.62 -8.27
CA HIS A 3 -18.73 -11.52 -7.32
C HIS A 3 -18.10 -10.26 -7.91
N GLU A 4 -18.92 -9.22 -8.08
CA GLU A 4 -18.46 -7.95 -8.59
C GLU A 4 -17.64 -7.26 -7.50
N VAL A 5 -16.31 -7.30 -7.63
CA VAL A 5 -15.39 -6.72 -6.64
C VAL A 5 -15.55 -5.20 -6.65
N THR A 6 -15.89 -4.62 -5.50
CA THR A 6 -16.08 -3.19 -5.31
C THR A 6 -14.76 -2.42 -5.45
N TYR A 7 -14.84 -1.10 -5.66
CA TYR A 7 -13.64 -0.27 -5.81
C TYR A 7 -12.75 -0.28 -4.55
N PHE A 8 -13.35 -0.30 -3.36
CA PHE A 8 -12.59 -0.38 -2.12
C PHE A 8 -11.96 -1.74 -1.90
N GLU A 9 -12.60 -2.84 -2.28
CA GLU A 9 -11.97 -4.17 -2.22
C GLU A 9 -10.77 -4.27 -3.18
N LYS A 10 -10.84 -3.63 -4.35
CA LYS A 10 -9.71 -3.58 -5.32
C LYS A 10 -8.50 -2.82 -4.77
N ILE A 11 -8.73 -1.78 -3.97
CA ILE A 11 -7.66 -0.91 -3.44
C ILE A 11 -7.14 -1.42 -2.09
N PHE A 12 -8.05 -1.59 -1.14
CA PHE A 12 -7.72 -1.88 0.25
C PHE A 12 -7.59 -3.38 0.49
N GLY A 13 -8.44 -4.19 -0.13
CA GLY A 13 -8.40 -5.65 -0.04
C GLY A 13 -8.40 -6.16 1.40
N ASN A 14 -7.58 -7.17 1.67
CA ASN A 14 -7.44 -7.75 3.01
C ASN A 14 -6.51 -6.93 3.93
N ARG A 15 -6.44 -7.32 5.21
CA ARG A 15 -5.60 -6.66 6.23
C ARG A 15 -4.14 -6.44 5.81
N VAL A 16 -3.53 -7.39 5.09
CA VAL A 16 -2.13 -7.24 4.63
C VAL A 16 -2.06 -6.19 3.53
N SER A 17 -3.03 -6.19 2.61
CA SER A 17 -3.13 -5.19 1.55
C SER A 17 -3.27 -3.78 2.10
N VAL A 18 -4.13 -3.57 3.11
CA VAL A 18 -4.26 -2.28 3.81
C VAL A 18 -2.93 -1.82 4.39
N LYS A 19 -2.23 -2.70 5.13
CA LYS A 19 -0.92 -2.37 5.74
C LYS A 19 0.14 -2.00 4.70
N VAL A 20 0.20 -2.75 3.60
CA VAL A 20 1.14 -2.47 2.50
C VAL A 20 0.80 -1.13 1.85
N LEU A 21 -0.47 -0.89 1.52
CA LEU A 21 -0.90 0.36 0.90
C LEU A 21 -0.58 1.55 1.80
N GLN A 22 -0.91 1.46 3.10
CA GLN A 22 -0.60 2.52 4.07
C GLN A 22 0.90 2.84 4.12
N LEU A 23 1.76 1.82 4.19
CA LEU A 23 3.22 2.04 4.17
C LEU A 23 3.68 2.80 2.91
N LEU A 24 3.12 2.48 1.75
CA LEU A 24 3.46 3.14 0.48
C LEU A 24 2.92 4.57 0.40
N VAL A 25 1.76 4.84 1.02
CA VAL A 25 1.16 6.18 1.13
C VAL A 25 2.01 7.07 2.03
N GLU A 26 2.40 6.58 3.21
CA GLU A 26 3.21 7.30 4.21
C GLU A 26 4.60 7.68 3.70
N LYS A 27 5.20 6.85 2.84
CA LYS A 27 6.59 7.01 2.39
C LYS A 27 6.64 7.46 0.93
N LYS A 28 6.08 8.65 0.67
CA LYS A 28 6.02 9.29 -0.65
C LYS A 28 7.35 9.25 -1.39
N GLY A 29 7.31 8.82 -2.65
CA GLY A 29 8.44 8.82 -3.58
C GLY A 29 9.49 7.72 -3.31
N ARG A 30 9.36 6.96 -2.22
CA ARG A 30 10.34 5.94 -1.85
C ARG A 30 9.99 4.58 -2.47
N PHE A 31 11.01 3.93 -3.01
CA PHE A 31 10.93 2.55 -3.49
C PHE A 31 11.22 1.56 -2.37
N PHE A 32 10.52 0.42 -2.41
CA PHE A 32 10.66 -0.67 -1.46
C PHE A 32 10.78 -2.01 -2.18
N SER A 33 11.60 -2.91 -1.65
CA SER A 33 11.59 -4.32 -2.07
C SER A 33 10.53 -5.12 -1.30
N VAL A 34 10.11 -6.27 -1.82
CA VAL A 34 9.23 -7.23 -1.12
C VAL A 34 9.78 -7.56 0.26
N ARG A 35 11.08 -7.90 0.34
CA ARG A 35 11.78 -8.23 1.59
C ARG A 35 11.74 -7.09 2.60
N GLU A 36 11.94 -5.85 2.15
CA GLU A 36 11.89 -4.68 3.03
C GLU A 36 10.48 -4.47 3.62
N ILE A 37 9.44 -4.56 2.79
CA ILE A 37 8.05 -4.42 3.22
C ILE A 37 7.67 -5.54 4.20
N ALA A 38 7.99 -6.79 3.86
CA ALA A 38 7.71 -7.96 4.69
C ALA A 38 8.34 -7.82 6.09
N ARG A 39 9.62 -7.40 6.15
CA ARG A 39 10.33 -7.15 7.40
C ARG A 39 9.69 -6.03 8.22
N ARG A 40 9.33 -4.89 7.62
CA ARG A 40 8.71 -3.75 8.32
C ARG A 40 7.34 -4.11 8.89
N LEU A 41 6.53 -4.81 8.10
CA LEU A 41 5.15 -5.13 8.46
C LEU A 41 5.01 -6.44 9.26
N LYS A 42 6.11 -7.17 9.48
CA LYS A 42 6.15 -8.48 10.15
C LYS A 42 5.18 -9.50 9.50
N VAL A 43 5.23 -9.60 8.18
CA VAL A 43 4.42 -10.53 7.36
C VAL A 43 5.31 -11.29 6.39
N SER A 44 4.79 -12.36 5.77
CA SER A 44 5.57 -13.14 4.80
C SER A 44 5.81 -12.41 3.48
N GLU A 45 6.98 -12.65 2.88
CA GLU A 45 7.34 -12.10 1.56
C GLU A 45 6.34 -12.53 0.48
N SER A 46 5.86 -13.78 0.50
CA SER A 46 4.87 -14.28 -0.45
C SER A 46 3.52 -13.58 -0.36
N SER A 47 3.10 -13.15 0.84
CA SER A 47 1.87 -12.36 1.00
C SER A 47 2.05 -10.94 0.46
N VAL A 48 3.19 -10.31 0.73
CA VAL A 48 3.54 -9.00 0.18
C VAL A 48 3.61 -9.05 -1.34
N ALA A 49 4.27 -10.06 -1.92
CA ALA A 49 4.38 -10.22 -3.36
C ALA A 49 3.01 -10.33 -4.04
N ARG A 50 2.08 -11.10 -3.47
CA ARG A 50 0.70 -11.21 -3.97
C ARG A 50 -0.05 -9.88 -3.92
N VAL A 51 0.08 -9.15 -2.82
CA VAL A 51 -0.53 -7.82 -2.67
C VAL A 51 0.04 -6.84 -3.71
N LEU A 52 1.36 -6.76 -3.84
CA LEU A 52 2.00 -5.83 -4.78
C LEU A 52 1.66 -6.16 -6.23
N ASN A 53 1.57 -7.44 -6.59
CA ASN A 53 1.09 -7.85 -7.91
C ASN A 53 -0.34 -7.34 -8.17
N THR A 54 -1.24 -7.51 -7.20
CA THR A 54 -2.63 -7.05 -7.30
C THR A 54 -2.72 -5.53 -7.46
N LEU A 55 -2.03 -4.78 -6.60
CA LEU A 55 -2.00 -3.31 -6.67
C LEU A 55 -1.33 -2.79 -7.94
N THR A 56 -0.34 -3.52 -8.48
CA THR A 56 0.30 -3.19 -9.76
C THR A 56 -0.65 -3.44 -10.93
N MET A 57 -1.37 -4.57 -10.93
CA MET A 57 -2.41 -4.87 -11.94
C MET A 57 -3.51 -3.81 -11.97
N HIS A 58 -3.86 -3.24 -10.83
CA HIS A 58 -4.84 -2.16 -10.72
C HIS A 58 -4.26 -0.75 -10.98
N GLY A 59 -2.97 -0.65 -11.32
CA GLY A 59 -2.33 0.64 -11.61
C GLY A 59 -2.10 1.54 -10.40
N ILE A 60 -2.25 1.02 -9.17
CA ILE A 60 -2.09 1.75 -7.91
C ILE A 60 -0.61 1.83 -7.53
N VAL A 61 0.13 0.75 -7.79
CA VAL A 61 1.56 0.63 -7.51
C VAL A 61 2.31 0.54 -8.83
N GLU A 62 3.51 1.13 -8.88
CA GLU A 62 4.44 0.91 -9.97
C GLU A 62 5.62 0.05 -9.52
N CYS A 63 6.15 -0.73 -10.46
CA CYS A 63 7.23 -1.68 -10.26
C CYS A 63 8.37 -1.35 -11.21
N VAL A 64 9.58 -1.20 -10.66
CA VAL A 64 10.81 -0.91 -11.44
C VAL A 64 11.82 -2.02 -11.20
N ALA A 65 12.48 -2.48 -12.26
CA ALA A 65 13.62 -3.39 -12.17
C ALA A 65 14.90 -2.59 -11.89
N VAL A 66 15.64 -2.95 -10.84
CA VAL A 66 16.85 -2.23 -10.40
C VAL A 66 18.17 -2.91 -10.79
N SER A 67 18.14 -4.13 -11.35
CA SER A 67 19.31 -4.70 -12.03
C SER A 67 18.95 -5.78 -13.05
N SER A 68 19.71 -5.83 -14.15
CA SER A 68 19.60 -6.86 -15.19
C SER A 68 20.03 -8.25 -14.70
N ALA A 69 21.02 -8.31 -13.81
CA ALA A 69 21.64 -9.58 -13.40
C ALA A 69 20.84 -10.41 -12.37
N LYS A 70 19.85 -9.83 -11.68
CA LYS A 70 19.05 -10.57 -10.65
C LYS A 70 17.56 -10.22 -10.62
N ALA A 71 17.05 -9.50 -11.61
CA ALA A 71 15.63 -9.09 -11.70
C ALA A 71 15.06 -8.56 -10.38
N ARG A 72 15.85 -7.82 -9.60
CA ARG A 72 15.36 -7.24 -8.34
C ARG A 72 14.32 -6.19 -8.69
N LYS A 73 13.09 -6.41 -8.20
CA LYS A 73 11.95 -5.50 -8.36
C LYS A 73 11.80 -4.64 -7.11
N VAL A 74 11.56 -3.36 -7.32
CA VAL A 74 11.18 -2.42 -6.27
C VAL A 74 9.87 -1.74 -6.64
N TYR A 75 9.13 -1.35 -5.61
CA TYR A 75 7.74 -0.93 -5.71
C TYR A 75 7.54 0.39 -4.98
N ARG A 76 6.68 1.24 -5.53
CA ARG A 76 6.19 2.45 -4.85
C ARG A 76 4.75 2.74 -5.26
N LEU A 77 4.07 3.59 -4.50
CA LEU A 77 2.79 4.13 -4.91
C LEU A 77 2.98 4.89 -6.23
N ARG A 78 2.18 4.57 -7.26
CA ARG A 78 2.25 5.26 -8.54
C ARG A 78 1.78 6.70 -8.35
N ASP A 79 2.58 7.66 -8.80
CA ASP A 79 2.17 9.06 -8.74
C ASP A 79 0.95 9.34 -9.64
N GLY A 80 0.09 10.25 -9.19
CA GLY A 80 -1.13 10.63 -9.90
C GLY A 80 -2.26 11.09 -8.97
N PRO A 81 -3.45 11.38 -9.52
CA PRO A 81 -4.59 11.89 -8.76
C PRO A 81 -5.03 10.94 -7.63
N LEU A 82 -5.02 9.63 -7.89
CA LEU A 82 -5.38 8.63 -6.87
C LEU A 82 -4.39 8.64 -5.70
N ALA A 83 -3.08 8.68 -5.97
CA ALA A 83 -2.08 8.75 -4.92
C ALA A 83 -2.20 10.03 -4.08
N LYS A 84 -2.57 11.15 -4.70
CA LYS A 84 -2.89 12.39 -3.97
C LYS A 84 -4.09 12.17 -3.03
N LYS A 85 -5.18 11.57 -3.53
CA LYS A 85 -6.37 11.27 -2.71
C LYS A 85 -6.12 10.27 -1.58
N LEU A 86 -5.29 9.26 -1.80
CA LEU A 86 -4.91 8.31 -0.75
C LEU A 86 -4.09 8.98 0.36
N ARG A 87 -3.24 9.95 0.01
CA ARG A 87 -2.47 10.74 0.99
C ARG A 87 -3.39 11.69 1.77
N GLU A 88 -4.26 12.43 1.08
CA GLU A 88 -5.28 13.28 1.73
C GLU A 88 -6.16 12.47 2.69
N LEU A 89 -6.60 11.26 2.28
CA LEU A 89 -7.36 10.36 3.13
C LEU A 89 -6.54 9.92 4.35
N HIS A 90 -5.27 9.55 4.17
CA HIS A 90 -4.40 9.15 5.28
C HIS A 90 -4.21 10.27 6.31
N GLU A 91 -3.98 11.51 5.85
CA GLU A 91 -3.86 12.70 6.70
C GLU A 91 -5.16 12.98 7.48
N ALA A 92 -6.31 12.86 6.82
CA ALA A 92 -7.62 13.03 7.45
C ALA A 92 -7.90 11.95 8.51
N LEU A 93 -7.57 10.69 8.22
CA LEU A 93 -7.71 9.58 9.17
C LEU A 93 -6.79 9.77 10.37
N GLN A 94 -5.53 10.16 10.15
CA GLN A 94 -4.59 10.43 11.23
C GLN A 94 -5.13 11.51 12.17
N THR A 95 -5.57 12.64 11.62
CA THR A 95 -6.16 13.74 12.41
C THR A 95 -7.40 13.28 13.18
N HIS A 96 -8.25 12.45 12.57
CA HIS A 96 -9.45 11.94 13.22
C HIS A 96 -9.13 11.06 14.42
N PHE A 97 -8.21 10.09 14.27
CA PHE A 97 -7.86 9.18 15.35
C PHE A 97 -7.03 9.85 16.45
N GLU A 98 -6.12 10.77 16.13
CA GLU A 98 -5.39 11.57 17.15
C GLU A 98 -6.35 12.39 18.02
N ARG A 99 -7.43 12.93 17.42
CA ARG A 99 -8.46 13.65 18.18
C ARG A 99 -9.26 12.74 19.11
N LEU A 100 -9.64 11.55 18.65
CA LEU A 100 -10.35 10.57 19.49
C LEU A 100 -9.51 10.11 20.67
N GLU A 101 -8.21 9.88 20.46
CA GLU A 101 -7.26 9.55 21.53
C GLU A 101 -7.12 10.71 22.53
N SER A 102 -7.19 11.96 22.06
CA SER A 102 -7.08 13.15 22.91
C SER A 102 -8.38 13.49 23.67
N SER A 103 -9.55 13.10 23.15
CA SER A 103 -10.85 13.32 23.80
C SER A 103 -11.21 12.26 24.83
N GLY A 104 -10.45 11.16 24.91
CA GLY A 104 -10.73 10.03 25.82
C GLY A 104 -11.92 9.17 25.37
N ASP A 105 -12.31 9.26 24.09
CA ASP A 105 -13.42 8.48 23.51
C ASP A 105 -12.96 7.08 23.02
N LEU A 106 -11.71 6.69 23.31
CA LEU A 106 -11.08 5.41 23.02
C LEU A 106 -10.43 4.78 24.26
#